data_AF-A0ABD5SKV9-F1
#
_entry.id   AF-A0ABD5SKV9-F1
#
_cell.length_a   1.000
_cell.length_b   1.000
_cell.length_c   1.000
_cell.angle_alpha   90.00
_cell.angle_beta   90.00
_cell.angle_gamma   90.00
#
_symmetry.space_group_name_H-M   'P 1'
#
loop_
_entity.id
_entity.type
_entity.pdbx_description
1 polymer ?
#
loop_
_entity_poly.entity_id
_entity_poly.type
_entity_poly.pdbx_seq_one_letter_code
_entity_poly.pdbx_strand_id
1 'polypeptide(L)' 'MSEFAFELELCAHLESRREGIVARQLGGSVADPGGRILDVLCVEPGSEFDDRVALGVAHRREVGRDLYVV' A
#
# COMPACT_ATOMS: atom_id res chain seq x y z
N MET A 1 9.38 -7.53 -24.19
CA MET A 1 8.46 -7.24 -23.08
C MET A 1 8.99 -6.01 -22.36
N SER A 2 8.12 -5.06 -22.03
CA SER A 2 8.48 -3.93 -21.16
C SER A 2 8.53 -4.41 -19.72
N GLU A 3 9.44 -3.87 -18.91
CA GLU A 3 9.56 -4.13 -17.47
C GLU A 3 8.22 -3.90 -16.75
N PHE A 4 7.53 -2.82 -17.11
CA PHE A 4 6.19 -2.51 -16.60
C PHE A 4 5.14 -3.59 -16.93
N ALA A 5 5.16 -4.11 -18.16
CA ALA A 5 4.21 -5.16 -18.56
C ALA A 5 4.49 -6.46 -17.82
N PHE A 6 5.76 -6.80 -17.61
CA PHE A 6 6.14 -7.96 -16.81
C PHE A 6 5.69 -7.82 -15.35
N GLU A 7 5.89 -6.66 -14.72
CA GLU A 7 5.49 -6.42 -13.34
C GLU A 7 3.97 -6.55 -13.15
N LEU A 8 3.18 -6.03 -14.08
CA LEU A 8 1.72 -6.17 -14.06
C LEU A 8 1.28 -7.63 -14.12
N GLU A 9 1.82 -8.40 -15.06
CA GLU A 9 1.49 -9.83 -15.20
C GLU A 9 1.94 -10.64 -13.99
N LEU A 10 3.11 -10.32 -13.42
CA LEU A 10 3.59 -10.93 -12.19
C LEU A 10 2.65 -10.65 -11.00
N CYS A 11 2.22 -9.39 -10.83
CA CYS A 11 1.29 -9.03 -9.75
C CYS A 11 -0.05 -9.76 -9.90
N ALA A 12 -0.67 -9.74 -11.09
CA ALA A 12 -1.92 -10.44 -11.34
C ALA A 12 -1.80 -11.94 -11.06
N HIS A 13 -0.66 -12.53 -11.44
CA HIS A 13 -0.36 -13.92 -11.16
C HIS A 13 -0.25 -14.23 -9.65
N LEU A 14 0.42 -13.36 -8.89
CA LEU A 14 0.55 -13.51 -7.44
C LEU A 14 -0.81 -13.39 -6.72
N GLU A 15 -1.62 -12.41 -7.11
CA GLU A 15 -2.98 -12.20 -6.59
C GLU A 15 -3.91 -13.39 -6.90
N SER A 16 -3.74 -14.06 -8.05
CA SER A 16 -4.52 -15.26 -8.36
C SER A 16 -4.22 -16.47 -7.45
N ARG A 17 -3.12 -16.44 -6.70
CA ARG A 17 -2.61 -17.58 -5.91
C ARG A 17 -2.59 -17.36 -4.41
N ARG A 18 -2.81 -16.13 -3.96
CA ARG A 18 -2.72 -15.74 -2.56
C ARG A 18 -3.83 -14.75 -2.24
N GLU A 19 -4.40 -14.87 -1.06
CA GLU A 19 -5.30 -13.86 -0.54
C GLU A 19 -4.51 -12.59 -0.18
N GLY A 20 -5.11 -11.43 -0.45
CA GLY A 20 -4.48 -10.13 -0.23
C GLY A 20 -4.34 -9.32 -1.52
N ILE A 21 -3.95 -8.05 -1.36
CA ILE A 21 -3.71 -7.13 -2.48
C ILE A 21 -2.20 -6.91 -2.59
N VAL A 22 -1.68 -6.96 -3.81
CA VAL A 22 -0.27 -6.64 -4.07
C VAL A 22 -0.15 -5.14 -4.28
N ALA A 23 0.54 -4.46 -3.36
CA ALA A 23 0.87 -3.06 -3.51
C ALA A 23 2.05 -2.90 -4.49
N ARG A 24 1.96 -1.86 -5.32
CA ARG A 24 2.94 -1.56 -6.36
C ARG A 24 3.55 -0.19 -6.12
N GLN A 25 4.87 -0.09 -6.24
CA GLN A 25 5.65 1.16 -6.13
C GLN A 25 5.35 1.97 -4.86
N LEU A 26 5.49 1.34 -3.70
CA LEU A 26 5.24 1.99 -2.41
C LEU A 26 6.47 2.80 -1.96
N GLY A 27 6.26 4.04 -1.56
CA GLY A 27 7.27 4.84 -0.87
C GLY A 27 7.63 4.22 0.48
N GLY A 28 8.90 3.84 0.66
CA GLY A 28 9.38 3.12 1.84
C GLY A 28 10.22 3.97 2.80
N SER A 29 10.28 5.28 2.59
CA SER A 29 11.10 6.19 3.39
C SER A 29 10.25 7.24 4.07
N VAL A 30 10.49 7.45 5.36
CA VAL A 30 9.77 8.44 6.20
C VAL A 30 10.51 9.77 6.24
N ALA A 31 11.83 9.74 6.45
CA ALA A 31 12.64 10.95 6.59
C ALA A 31 13.10 11.55 5.26
N ASP A 32 13.09 10.76 4.19
CA ASP A 32 13.54 11.16 2.85
C ASP A 32 12.56 10.64 1.78
N PRO A 33 11.45 11.35 1.51
CA PRO A 33 10.43 10.91 0.57
C PRO A 33 11.02 10.63 -0.82
N GLY A 34 10.79 9.43 -1.34
CA GLY A 34 11.37 8.97 -2.61
C GLY A 34 12.78 8.36 -2.51
N GLY A 35 13.45 8.47 -1.35
CA GLY A 35 14.77 7.85 -1.11
C GLY A 35 14.76 6.32 -1.06
N ARG A 36 13.56 5.72 -0.96
CA ARG A 36 13.36 4.27 -1.09
C ARG A 36 12.00 3.98 -1.69
N ILE A 37 11.98 3.17 -2.74
CA ILE A 37 10.77 2.68 -3.39
C ILE A 37 10.78 1.15 -3.30
N LEU A 38 9.64 0.58 -2.98
CA LEU A 38 9.40 -0.85 -2.97
C LEU A 38 8.52 -1.18 -4.17
N ASP A 39 9.01 -2.00 -5.09
CA ASP A 39 8.32 -2.25 -6.35
C ASP A 39 7.08 -3.12 -6.17
N VAL A 40 7.20 -4.25 -5.47
CA VAL A 40 6.10 -5.22 -5.26
C VAL A 40 6.13 -5.75 -3.83
N LEU A 41 5.02 -5.62 -3.11
CA LEU A 41 4.89 -6.16 -1.75
C LEU A 41 3.44 -6.53 -1.40
N CYS A 42 3.28 -7.45 -0.45
CA CYS A 42 2.01 -7.69 0.22
C CYS A 42 2.06 -7.04 1.60
N VAL A 43 1.00 -6.32 1.98
CA VAL A 43 0.86 -5.78 3.34
C VAL A 43 -0.02 -6.73 4.13
N GLU A 44 0.47 -7.16 5.28
CA GLU A 44 -0.30 -7.90 6.27
C GLU A 44 -0.56 -7.00 7.48
N PRO A 45 -1.80 -6.98 8.03
CA PRO A 45 -2.09 -6.27 9.26
C PRO A 45 -1.20 -6.76 10.41
N GLY A 46 -0.42 -5.85 11.00
CA GLY A 46 0.29 -6.09 12.25
C GLY A 46 -0.63 -6.00 13.47
N SER A 47 -0.12 -6.33 14.66
CA SER A 47 -0.89 -6.31 15.91
C SER A 47 -1.50 -4.95 16.26
N GLU A 48 -0.91 -3.86 15.79
CA GLU A 48 -1.37 -2.48 16.02
C GLU A 48 -2.20 -1.92 14.85
N PHE A 49 -2.57 -2.76 13.88
CA PHE A 49 -3.24 -2.27 12.66
C PHE A 49 -4.59 -1.62 12.96
N ASP A 50 -5.40 -2.21 13.84
CA ASP A 50 -6.71 -1.68 14.20
C ASP A 50 -6.60 -0.30 14.89
N ASP A 51 -5.60 -0.14 15.76
CA ASP A 51 -5.31 1.14 16.43
C ASP A 51 -4.95 2.23 15.39
N ARG A 52 -4.20 1.87 14.34
CA ARG A 52 -3.84 2.77 13.24
C ARG A 52 -5.04 3.12 12.36
N VAL A 53 -5.90 2.14 12.05
CA VAL A 53 -7.14 2.37 11.29
C VAL A 53 -8.06 3.34 12.04
N ALA A 54 -8.11 3.27 13.36
CA ALA A 54 -8.90 4.19 14.19
C ALA A 54 -8.47 5.66 14.02
N LEU A 55 -7.18 5.93 13.75
CA LEU A 55 -6.67 7.28 13.45
C LEU A 55 -7.34 7.86 12.19
N GLY A 56 -7.50 7.04 11.14
CA GLY A 56 -8.14 7.46 9.89
C GLY A 56 -9.64 7.71 10.03
N VAL A 57 -10.33 6.98 10.92
CA VAL A 57 -11.75 7.22 11.25
C VAL A 57 -11.93 8.50 12.07
N ALA A 58 -11.03 8.77 13.02
CA ALA A 58 -11.02 10.01 13.80
C ALA A 58 -10.73 11.23 12.90
N HIS A 59 -9.73 11.15 12.02
CA HIS A 59 -9.38 12.23 11.10
C HIS A 59 -10.50 12.56 10.10
N ARG A 60 -11.24 11.53 9.63
CA ARG A 60 -12.40 11.70 8.74
C ARG A 60 -13.58 12.44 9.39
N ARG A 61 -13.65 12.50 10.73
CA ARG A 61 -14.68 13.28 11.44
C ARG A 61 -14.33 14.76 11.55
N GLU A 62 -13.05 15.13 11.48
CA GLU A 62 -12.57 16.51 11.59
C GLU A 62 -12.34 17.19 10.23
N VAL A 63 -12.03 16.44 9.18
CA VAL A 63 -11.74 17.00 7.86
C VAL A 63 -12.76 16.50 6.85
N GLY A 64 -13.63 17.41 6.40
CA GLY A 64 -14.57 17.14 5.31
C GLY A 64 -13.82 16.70 4.05
N ARG A 65 -14.03 15.42 3.68
CA ARG A 65 -13.79 14.85 2.35
C ARG A 65 -12.51 15.31 1.62
N ASP A 66 -11.34 14.93 2.12
CA ASP A 66 -10.19 14.66 1.25
C ASP A 66 -9.56 13.33 1.68
N LEU A 67 -9.75 12.33 0.84
CA LEU A 67 -9.40 10.93 1.09
C LEU A 67 -7.90 10.73 0.84
N TYR A 68 -7.11 10.67 1.90
CA TYR A 68 -5.75 10.13 1.84
C TYR A 68 -5.81 8.66 2.21
N VAL A 69 -5.54 7.79 1.22
CA VAL A 69 -5.26 6.37 1.47
C VAL A 69 -3.79 6.33 1.90
N VAL A 70 -3.54 5.87 3.14
CA VAL A 70 -2.19 5.48 3.59
C VAL A 70 -1.79 4.20 2.87
#